data_AF-F3G6K8-F1
#
_entry.id   AF-F3G6K8-F1
#
_cell.length_a   1.000
_cell.length_b   1.000
_cell.length_c   1.000
_cell.angle_alpha   90.00
_cell.angle_beta   90.00
_cell.angle_gamma   90.00
#
_symmetry.space_group_name_H-M   'P 1'
#
loop_
_entity.id
_entity.type
_entity.pdbx_description
1 polymer ?
#
loop_
_entity_poly.entity_id
_entity_poly.type
_entity_poly.pdbx_seq_one_letter_code
_entity_poly.pdbx_strand_id
1 'polypeptide(L)' 'MAASITLAGEKLIAQKQAANLPLTMARFVLANVPGLNVSGPVNRAGVKPPAAQIVYTANITQQGYVNPNQ' A
#
# COMPACT_ATOMS: atom_id res chain seq x y z
N MET A 1 -6.48 -9.17 -13.51
CA MET A 1 -6.66 -8.46 -12.23
C MET A 1 -5.54 -7.43 -12.14
N ALA A 2 -5.83 -6.13 -12.28
CA ALA A 2 -4.81 -5.09 -12.14
C ALA A 2 -4.62 -4.77 -10.64
N ALA A 3 -3.37 -4.68 -10.18
CA ALA A 3 -3.09 -4.20 -8.83
C ALA A 3 -3.41 -2.71 -8.75
N SER A 4 -4.24 -2.30 -7.78
CA SER A 4 -4.66 -0.91 -7.61
C SER A 4 -4.02 -0.31 -6.36
N ILE A 5 -3.31 0.81 -6.53
CA ILE A 5 -2.79 1.61 -5.42
C ILE A 5 -3.87 2.60 -4.98
N THR A 6 -3.97 2.87 -3.68
CA THR A 6 -4.91 3.88 -3.16
C THR A 6 -4.48 5.29 -3.54
N LEU A 7 -5.43 6.21 -3.61
CA LEU A 7 -5.16 7.63 -3.90
C LEU A 7 -4.18 8.24 -2.88
N ALA A 8 -4.28 7.83 -1.62
CA ALA A 8 -3.34 8.25 -0.58
C ALA A 8 -1.92 7.71 -0.84
N GLY A 9 -1.80 6.46 -1.31
CA GLY A 9 -0.53 5.86 -1.70
C GLY A 9 0.10 6.58 -2.89
N GLU A 10 -0.66 6.83 -3.94
CA GLU A 10 -0.18 7.57 -5.12
C GLU A 10 0.30 8.98 -4.77
N LYS A 11 -0.46 9.70 -3.94
CA LYS A 11 -0.04 11.02 -3.44
C LYS A 11 1.27 10.96 -2.67
N LEU A 12 1.46 9.94 -1.81
CA LEU A 12 2.71 9.76 -1.07
C LEU A 12 3.89 9.47 -2.00
N ILE A 13 3.68 8.63 -3.02
CA ILE A 13 4.71 8.33 -4.04
C ILE A 13 5.12 9.62 -4.75
N ALA A 14 4.14 10.39 -5.25
CA ALA A 14 4.40 11.65 -5.95
C ALA A 14 5.14 12.67 -5.06
N GLN A 15 4.74 12.79 -3.78
CA GLN A 15 5.42 13.66 -2.82
C GLN A 15 6.87 13.26 -2.59
N LYS A 16 7.14 11.96 -2.41
CA LYS A 16 8.50 11.48 -2.20
C LYS A 16 9.37 11.62 -3.44
N GLN A 17 8.80 11.38 -4.63
CA GLN A 17 9.48 11.62 -5.90
C GLN A 17 9.83 13.10 -6.08
N ALA A 18 8.89 14.01 -5.85
CA ALA A 18 9.14 15.46 -5.92
C ALA A 18 10.22 15.92 -4.92
N ALA A 19 10.29 15.28 -3.75
CA ALA A 19 11.30 15.55 -2.73
C ALA A 19 12.64 14.82 -2.97
N ASN A 20 12.79 14.04 -4.04
CA ASN A 20 13.95 13.15 -4.28
C ASN A 20 14.25 12.21 -3.11
N LEU A 21 13.21 11.78 -2.38
CA LEU A 21 13.32 10.87 -1.24
C LEU A 21 12.95 9.44 -1.65
N PRO A 22 13.64 8.42 -1.10
CA PRO A 22 13.30 7.04 -1.35
C PRO A 22 11.92 6.67 -0.76
N LEU A 23 11.13 5.93 -1.53
CA LEU A 23 9.91 5.28 -1.06
C LEU A 23 10.26 3.96 -0.36
N THR A 24 10.49 4.03 0.95
CA THR A 24 10.71 2.84 1.77
C THR A 24 9.38 2.25 2.21
N MET A 25 9.15 0.98 1.88
CA MET A 25 8.08 0.20 2.46
C MET A 25 8.46 -0.18 3.89
N ALA A 26 7.60 0.09 4.87
CA ALA A 26 7.94 -0.14 6.28
C ALA A 26 7.53 -1.54 6.78
N ARG A 27 6.41 -2.07 6.29
CA ARG A 27 5.81 -3.34 6.73
C ARG A 27 4.67 -3.75 5.81
N PHE A 28 4.34 -5.02 5.83
CA PHE A 28 3.11 -5.56 5.26
C PHE A 28 2.09 -5.78 6.36
N VAL A 29 0.82 -5.45 6.06
CA VAL A 29 -0.31 -5.62 6.99
C VAL A 29 -1.38 -6.46 6.30
N LEU A 30 -1.69 -7.61 6.88
CA LEU A 30 -2.85 -8.41 6.52
C LEU A 30 -4.00 -8.03 7.46
N ALA A 31 -5.13 -7.63 6.90
CA ALA A 31 -6.31 -7.25 7.66
C ALA A 31 -7.55 -7.99 7.16
N ASN A 32 -8.40 -8.41 8.10
CA ASN A 32 -9.74 -8.92 7.82
C ASN A 32 -10.75 -7.79 8.03
N VAL A 33 -11.28 -7.25 6.93
CA VAL A 33 -12.24 -6.14 6.94
C VAL A 33 -13.66 -6.71 6.78
N PRO A 34 -14.48 -6.76 7.84
CA PRO A 34 -15.85 -7.28 7.73
C PRO A 34 -16.68 -6.45 6.75
N GLY A 35 -17.46 -7.12 5.89
CA GLY A 35 -18.34 -6.45 4.93
C GLY A 35 -17.63 -5.82 3.72
N LEU A 36 -16.33 -6.08 3.51
CA LEU A 36 -15.64 -5.69 2.28
C LEU A 36 -16.24 -6.45 1.08
N ASN A 37 -16.77 -5.72 0.10
CA ASN A 37 -17.28 -6.32 -1.12
C ASN A 37 -16.11 -6.77 -2.03
N VAL A 38 -15.90 -8.08 -2.13
CA VAL A 38 -14.82 -8.69 -2.93
C VAL A 38 -15.19 -8.91 -4.40
N SER A 39 -16.47 -8.80 -4.74
CA SER A 39 -16.98 -9.01 -6.11
C SER A 39 -17.07 -7.71 -6.91
N GLY A 40 -16.94 -6.56 -6.25
CA GLY A 40 -17.01 -5.23 -6.87
C GLY A 40 -15.64 -4.71 -7.34
N PRO A 41 -15.63 -3.51 -7.96
CA PRO A 41 -14.39 -2.82 -8.29
C PRO A 41 -13.60 -2.44 -7.03
N VAL A 42 -12.27 -2.41 -7.13
CA VAL A 42 -11.39 -2.05 -6.01
C VAL A 42 -11.61 -0.59 -5.61
N ASN A 43 -11.94 -0.35 -4.34
CA ASN A 43 -12.07 1.00 -3.79
C ASN A 43 -10.69 1.65 -3.58
N ARG A 44 -10.27 2.52 -4.50
CA ARG A 44 -8.99 3.25 -4.42
C ARG A 44 -8.98 4.38 -3.39
N ALA A 45 -10.13 4.80 -2.87
CA ALA A 45 -10.24 5.77 -1.78
C ALA A 45 -10.23 5.11 -0.39
N GLY A 46 -9.99 3.79 -0.31
CA GLY A 46 -9.91 3.06 0.94
C GLY A 46 -8.81 3.61 1.86
N VAL A 47 -9.15 3.76 3.13
CA VAL A 47 -8.22 4.15 4.19
C VAL A 47 -7.56 2.92 4.82
N LYS A 48 -6.47 3.14 5.56
CA LYS A 48 -5.82 2.07 6.32
C LYS A 48 -6.83 1.39 7.27
N PRO A 49 -6.92 0.05 7.29
CA PRO A 49 -7.79 -0.66 8.22
C PRO A 49 -7.48 -0.32 9.69
N PRO A 50 -8.50 -0.24 10.57
CA PRO A 50 -8.34 -0.12 12.01
C PRO A 50 -7.51 -1.25 12.61
N ALA A 51 -6.83 -1.00 13.74
CA ALA A 51 -5.97 -1.99 14.39
C ALA A 51 -6.69 -3.29 14.76
N ALA A 52 -7.96 -3.21 15.15
CA ALA A 52 -8.79 -4.37 15.48
C ALA A 52 -9.03 -5.33 14.30
N GLN A 53 -8.82 -4.87 13.06
CA GLN A 53 -8.98 -5.66 11.86
C GLN A 53 -7.65 -6.25 11.36
N ILE A 54 -6.51 -5.85 11.95
CA ILE A 54 -5.19 -6.34 11.56
C ILE A 54 -5.02 -7.74 12.14
N VAL A 55 -4.92 -8.73 11.25
CA VAL A 55 -4.70 -10.14 11.60
C VAL A 55 -3.22 -10.44 11.73
N TYR A 56 -2.40 -9.84 10.88
CA TYR A 56 -0.96 -10.08 10.89
C TYR A 56 -0.20 -8.88 10.34
N THR A 57 0.99 -8.64 10.90
CA THR A 57 1.93 -7.63 10.41
C THR A 57 3.28 -8.30 10.19
N ALA A 58 3.80 -8.23 8.97
CA ALA A 58 5.13 -8.71 8.63
C ALA A 58 6.10 -7.54 8.48
N ASN A 59 7.27 -7.69 9.07
CA ASN A 59 8.41 -6.83 8.78
C ASN A 59 8.95 -7.13 7.39
N ILE A 60 9.57 -6.13 6.77
CA ILE A 60 10.22 -6.31 5.49
C ILE A 60 11.59 -6.95 5.69
N THR A 61 11.83 -8.06 5.01
CA THR A 61 13.09 -8.81 5.07
C THR A 61 14.01 -8.51 3.88
N GLN A 62 13.48 -7.94 2.80
CA GLN A 62 14.23 -7.59 1.59
C GLN A 62 13.78 -6.23 1.05
N GLN A 63 14.76 -5.41 0.68
CA GLN A 63 14.53 -4.12 0.02
C GLN A 63 15.27 -4.16 -1.32
N GLY A 64 14.60 -3.74 -2.38
CA GLY A 64 15.17 -3.65 -3.72
C GLY A 64 15.00 -2.24 -4.28
N TYR A 65 16.00 -1.75 -4.99
CA TYR A 65 15.93 -0.51 -5.75
C TYR A 65 15.63 -0.86 -7.21
N VAL A 66 14.53 -0.35 -7.77
CA VAL A 66 14.23 -0.48 -9.20
C VAL A 66 14.92 0.68 -9.90
N ASN A 67 15.80 0.36 -10.85
CA ASN A 67 16.51 1.35 -11.65
C ASN A 67 15.50 2.20 -12.44
N PRO A 68 15.51 3.54 -12.33
CA PRO A 68 14.61 4.43 -13.07
C PRO A 68 14.68 4.30 -14.60
N ASN A 69 15.72 3.66 -15.14
CA ASN A 69 15.92 3.45 -16.58
C ASN A 69 15.28 2.15 -17.13
N GLN A 70 14.34 1.52 -16.40
CA GLN A 70 13.58 0.34 -16.85
C GLN A 70 12.08 0.61 -16.98
#